data_AF-A0A483YXN8-F1
#
_entry.id   AF-A0A483YXN8-F1
#
_cell.length_a   1.000
_cell.length_b   1.000
_cell.length_c   1.000
_cell.angle_alpha   90.00
_cell.angle_beta   90.00
_cell.angle_gamma   90.00
#
_symmetry.space_group_name_H-M   'P 1'
#
loop_
_entity.id
_entity.type
_entity.pdbx_description
1 polymer ?
#
loop_
_entity_poly.entity_id
_entity_poly.type
_entity_poly.pdbx_seq_one_letter_code
_entity_poly.pdbx_strand_id
1 'polypeptide(L)'
;MKGFNIMTLISSTRFFNGALLAGAMALISTEVAVAQPAPGTADSSGRLVQTWDKTFPRSEKVDHQKVTFKNRYGITLAADVYLPKDRGNKKLAALVI
;
A
#
# COMPACT_ATOMS: atom_id res chain seq x y z
N MET A 1 -16.04 8.15 -53.18
CA MET A 1 -16.68 7.00 -52.51
C MET A 1 -16.07 6.92 -51.11
N LYS A 2 -16.68 7.57 -50.10
CA LYS A 2 -17.31 6.96 -48.90
C LYS A 2 -16.52 5.74 -48.38
N GLY A 3 -15.71 5.86 -47.32
CA GLY A 3 -16.07 5.72 -45.89
C GLY A 3 -15.15 4.63 -45.30
N PHE A 4 -14.82 4.50 -44.01
CA PHE A 4 -15.26 5.10 -42.75
C PHE A 4 -14.14 4.87 -41.71
N ASN A 5 -14.02 5.81 -40.76
CA ASN A 5 -13.00 5.92 -39.72
C ASN A 5 -13.42 5.11 -38.47
N ILE A 6 -12.48 4.50 -37.73
CA ILE A 6 -12.73 4.02 -36.35
C ILE A 6 -11.81 4.74 -35.34
N MET A 7 -12.25 5.96 -35.05
CA MET A 7 -12.38 6.63 -33.75
C MET A 7 -11.51 6.17 -32.56
N THR A 8 -10.45 6.95 -32.31
CA THR A 8 -9.97 7.32 -30.97
C THR A 8 -11.06 8.05 -30.19
N LEU A 9 -11.28 7.75 -28.91
CA LEU A 9 -11.91 8.72 -28.00
C LEU A 9 -11.34 8.63 -26.57
N ILE A 10 -10.60 9.67 -26.20
CA ILE A 10 -10.26 10.08 -24.84
C ILE A 10 -11.31 11.12 -24.43
N SER A 11 -11.96 10.99 -23.26
CA SER A 11 -12.65 12.10 -22.55
C SER A 11 -13.24 11.57 -21.24
N SER A 12 -12.55 11.73 -20.10
CA SER A 12 -12.82 12.74 -19.05
C SER A 12 -14.28 12.81 -18.58
N THR A 13 -14.63 12.01 -17.57
CA THR A 13 -15.91 12.15 -16.85
C THR A 13 -15.84 13.39 -15.96
N ARG A 14 -16.62 14.41 -16.35
CA ARG A 14 -16.69 15.71 -15.68
C ARG A 14 -17.40 15.57 -14.33
N PHE A 15 -16.81 16.16 -13.30
CA PHE A 15 -17.45 16.45 -12.01
C PHE A 15 -18.59 17.44 -12.24
N PHE A 16 -19.83 16.98 -12.12
CA PHE A 16 -20.98 17.87 -11.99
C PHE A 16 -21.23 18.12 -10.50
N ASN A 17 -20.78 19.30 -10.04
CA ASN A 17 -21.38 19.98 -8.90
C ASN A 17 -22.83 20.33 -9.27
N GLY A 18 -23.80 19.86 -8.49
CA GLY A 18 -25.22 20.07 -8.76
C GLY A 18 -26.08 20.10 -7.50
N ALA A 19 -26.34 21.32 -7.04
CA ALA A 19 -27.56 21.81 -6.37
C ALA A 19 -28.10 21.13 -5.10
N LEU A 20 -28.02 21.92 -4.02
CA LEU A 20 -28.98 22.07 -2.92
C LEU A 20 -30.45 21.95 -3.37
N LEU A 21 -31.23 21.07 -2.73
CA LEU A 21 -32.70 21.22 -2.61
C LEU A 21 -33.16 20.69 -1.25
N ALA A 22 -33.70 21.60 -0.43
CA ALA A 22 -34.39 21.29 0.81
C ALA A 22 -35.79 20.74 0.53
N GLY A 23 -36.23 19.74 1.30
CA GLY A 23 -37.62 19.26 1.29
C GLY A 23 -37.80 18.04 2.19
N ALA A 24 -38.40 18.24 3.36
CA ALA A 24 -38.88 17.16 4.22
C ALA A 24 -40.07 16.42 3.56
N MET A 25 -40.22 15.11 3.79
CA MET A 25 -41.47 14.39 4.13
C MET A 25 -41.33 12.86 4.03
N ALA A 26 -41.67 12.20 5.15
CA ALA A 26 -42.36 10.91 5.34
C ALA A 26 -41.90 9.57 4.68
N LEU A 27 -41.41 8.68 5.56
CA LEU A 27 -41.64 7.22 5.69
C LEU A 27 -42.25 6.44 4.51
N ILE A 28 -41.49 5.48 3.97
CA ILE A 28 -41.92 4.09 3.70
C ILE A 28 -40.68 3.20 3.64
N SER A 29 -40.66 2.20 4.52
CA SER A 29 -39.61 1.18 4.66
C SER A 29 -39.58 0.24 3.45
N THR A 30 -38.47 0.24 2.70
CA THR A 30 -37.85 -0.98 2.17
C THR A 30 -36.36 -0.71 2.05
N GLU A 31 -35.62 -0.93 3.14
CA GLU A 31 -34.17 -1.01 3.06
C GLU A 31 -33.82 -2.34 2.37
N VAL A 32 -33.55 -2.28 1.07
CA VAL A 32 -32.80 -3.35 0.42
C VAL A 32 -31.38 -3.23 0.96
N ALA A 33 -31.09 -3.95 2.03
CA ALA A 33 -29.75 -4.09 2.57
C ALA A 33 -28.90 -4.87 1.55
N VAL A 34 -28.38 -4.18 0.53
CA VAL A 34 -27.17 -4.64 -0.14
C VAL A 34 -26.07 -4.52 0.90
N ALA A 35 -25.77 -5.63 1.56
CA ALA A 35 -24.62 -5.71 2.45
C ALA A 35 -23.38 -5.31 1.66
N GLN A 36 -22.91 -4.08 1.90
CA GLN A 36 -21.63 -3.58 1.44
C GLN A 36 -20.56 -4.60 1.85
N PRO A 37 -19.65 -5.01 0.94
CA PRO A 37 -18.49 -5.79 1.34
C PRO A 37 -17.79 -5.02 2.45
N ALA A 38 -17.63 -5.66 3.61
CA ALA A 38 -16.99 -5.08 4.77
C ALA A 38 -15.69 -4.40 4.32
N PRO A 39 -15.41 -3.15 4.76
CA PRO A 39 -14.15 -2.49 4.45
C PRO A 39 -13.04 -3.47 4.82
N GLY A 40 -12.24 -3.78 3.81
CA GLY A 40 -11.33 -4.91 3.80
C GLY A 40 -10.54 -5.00 5.09
N THR A 41 -10.29 -6.23 5.51
CA THR A 41 -9.19 -6.59 6.41
C THR A 41 -8.00 -5.70 6.07
N ALA A 42 -7.83 -4.61 6.82
CA ALA A 42 -6.63 -3.81 6.76
C ALA A 42 -5.53 -4.80 7.09
N ASP A 43 -4.73 -5.15 6.08
CA ASP A 43 -3.61 -6.06 6.23
C ASP A 43 -2.80 -5.56 7.42
N SER A 44 -2.91 -6.26 8.55
CA SER A 44 -2.07 -6.11 9.73
C SER A 44 -0.66 -6.62 9.43
N SER A 45 -0.12 -6.25 8.27
CA SER A 45 1.28 -6.35 7.94
C SER A 45 2.01 -5.53 9.01
N GLY A 46 2.58 -6.22 10.00
CA GLY A 46 3.11 -5.64 11.22
C GLY A 46 3.85 -4.34 10.97
N ARG A 47 3.38 -3.26 11.59
CA ARG A 47 3.91 -1.91 11.40
C ARG A 47 5.38 -1.89 11.84
N LEU A 48 6.30 -1.87 10.88
CA LEU A 48 7.73 -1.78 11.18
C LEU A 48 8.03 -0.40 11.76
N VAL A 49 8.44 -0.39 13.02
CA VAL A 49 8.89 0.82 13.71
C VAL A 49 10.16 1.33 13.02
N GLN A 50 10.13 2.56 12.51
CA GLN A 50 11.28 3.15 11.79
C GLN A 50 12.28 3.84 12.73
N THR A 51 11.94 4.00 14.01
CA THR A 51 12.87 4.50 15.02
C THR A 51 13.85 3.41 15.46
N TRP A 52 15.02 3.84 15.92
CA TRP A 52 16.05 2.95 16.44
C TRP A 52 15.62 2.39 17.81
N ASP A 53 15.37 1.08 17.85
CA ASP A 53 14.81 0.36 19.00
C ASP A 53 15.83 -0.57 19.70
N LYS A 54 17.12 -0.46 19.34
CA LYS A 54 18.15 -1.40 19.80
C LYS A 54 18.80 -0.94 21.11
N THR A 55 19.26 -1.92 21.90
CA THR A 55 19.96 -1.72 23.18
C THR A 55 21.39 -1.16 23.03
N PHE A 56 21.88 -1.04 21.80
CA PHE A 56 23.21 -0.54 21.47
C PHE A 56 23.12 0.69 20.55
N PRO A 57 24.12 1.57 20.52
CA PRO A 57 24.12 2.73 19.65
C PRO A 57 24.23 2.34 18.18
N ARG A 58 23.57 3.11 17.31
CA ARG A 58 23.70 2.96 15.86
C ARG A 58 25.11 3.35 15.41
N SER A 59 25.73 2.51 14.57
CA SER A 59 27.04 2.81 13.97
C SER A 59 26.88 3.60 12.66
N GLU A 60 27.72 4.63 12.46
CA GLU A 60 27.75 5.40 11.22
C GLU A 60 28.44 4.66 10.06
N LYS A 61 29.21 3.60 10.35
CA LYS A 61 29.94 2.81 9.33
C LYS A 61 29.06 1.77 8.63
N VAL A 62 27.82 1.61 9.11
CA VAL A 62 26.90 0.55 8.70
C VAL A 62 25.56 1.16 8.27
N ASP A 63 25.07 0.74 7.11
CA ASP A 63 23.70 0.97 6.69
C ASP A 63 22.80 -0.07 7.35
N HIS A 64 21.72 0.39 7.98
CA HIS A 64 20.75 -0.45 8.66
C HIS A 64 19.40 -0.36 7.95
N GLN A 65 18.82 -1.49 7.59
CA GLN A 65 17.55 -1.55 6.88
C GLN A 65 16.63 -2.61 7.48
N LYS A 66 15.38 -2.22 7.75
CA LYS A 66 14.31 -3.16 8.11
C LYS A 66 13.73 -3.74 6.82
N VAL A 67 13.77 -5.07 6.70
CA VAL A 67 13.23 -5.79 5.53
C VAL A 67 12.13 -6.76 5.98
N THR A 68 11.23 -7.08 5.07
CA THR A 68 10.28 -8.17 5.25
C THR A 68 10.39 -9.14 4.08
N PHE A 69 10.19 -10.42 4.36
CA PHE A 69 10.18 -11.46 3.33
C PHE A 69 9.26 -12.60 3.75
N LYS A 70 8.73 -13.33 2.77
CA LYS A 70 7.89 -14.51 3.02
C LYS A 70 8.75 -15.77 3.02
N ASN A 71 8.53 -16.64 4.01
CA ASN A 71 9.11 -17.98 3.98
C ASN A 71 8.28 -18.93 3.09
N ARG A 72 8.74 -20.19 2.93
CA ARG A 72 8.05 -21.21 2.11
C ARG A 72 6.64 -21.56 2.61
N TYR A 73 6.32 -21.24 3.86
CA TYR A 73 5.00 -21.45 4.46
C TYR A 73 4.08 -20.22 4.31
N GLY A 74 4.52 -19.18 3.61
CA GLY A 74 3.74 -17.95 3.41
C GLY A 74 3.75 -16.97 4.58
N ILE A 75 4.53 -17.24 5.63
CA ILE A 75 4.65 -16.37 6.81
C ILE A 75 5.56 -15.20 6.47
N THR A 76 5.09 -13.96 6.66
CA THR A 76 5.88 -12.75 6.54
C THR A 76 6.75 -12.56 7.77
N LEU A 77 8.06 -12.61 7.60
CA LEU A 77 9.06 -12.36 8.63
C LEU A 77 9.62 -10.94 8.47
N ALA A 78 9.95 -10.29 9.58
CA ALA A 78 10.67 -9.03 9.61
C ALA A 78 12.11 -9.29 10.10
N ALA A 79 13.08 -8.64 9.47
CA ALA A 79 14.49 -8.73 9.84
C ALA A 79 15.19 -7.37 9.69
N ASP A 80 16.26 -7.18 10.44
CA ASP A 80 17.17 -6.05 10.30
C ASP A 80 18.41 -6.52 9.51
N VAL A 81 18.76 -5.81 8.42
CA VAL A 81 19.96 -6.09 7.60
C VAL A 81 20.98 -4.98 7.84
N TYR A 82 22.22 -5.39 8.09
CA TYR A 82 23.36 -4.52 8.33
C TYR A 82 24.37 -4.64 7.18
N LEU A 83 24.62 -3.55 6.45
CA LEU A 83 25.57 -3.53 5.33
C LEU A 83 26.71 -2.54 5.62
N PRO A 84 27.98 -2.92 5.38
CA PRO A 84 29.09 -1.96 5.42
C PRO A 84 28.89 -0.85 4.38
N LYS A 85 29.10 0.41 4.75
CA LYS A 85 29.02 1.53 3.81
C LYS A 85 30.12 1.50 2.75
N ASP A 86 31.33 1.10 3.15
CA ASP A 86 32.49 1.00 2.27
C ASP A 86 32.56 -0.35 1.54
N ARG A 87 31.56 -0.63 0.69
CA ARG A 87 31.44 -1.90 -0.06
C ARG A 87 31.61 -1.77 -1.57
N GLY A 88 31.53 -0.55 -2.10
CA GLY A 88 31.45 -0.32 -3.55
C GLY A 88 30.38 -1.21 -4.20
N ASN A 89 30.70 -1.79 -5.36
CA ASN A 89 29.83 -2.71 -6.10
C ASN A 89 30.20 -4.19 -5.93
N LYS A 90 30.94 -4.53 -4.85
CA LYS A 90 31.42 -5.90 -4.63
C LYS A 90 30.32 -6.75 -3.98
N LYS A 91 30.23 -8.03 -4.38
CA LYS A 91 29.43 -9.02 -3.64
C LYS A 91 30.14 -9.35 -2.33
N LEU A 92 29.40 -9.30 -1.23
CA LEU A 92 29.89 -9.62 0.10
C LEU A 92 29.40 -11.00 0.55
N ALA A 93 30.20 -11.68 1.37
CA ALA A 93 29.70 -12.80 2.15
C ALA A 93 28.66 -12.30 3.16
N ALA A 94 27.68 -13.14 3.49
CA ALA A 94 26.61 -12.81 4.42
C ALA A 94 26.63 -13.74 5.64
N LEU A 95 26.18 -13.21 6.77
CA LEU A 95 25.96 -13.96 8.01
C LEU A 95 24.49 -13.80 8.39
N VAL A 96 23.89 -14.91 8.83
CA VAL A 96 22.54 -14.94 9.39
C VAL A 96 22.65 -15.51 10.79
N ILE A 97 22.04 -14.81 11.75
CA ILE A 97 22.09 -15.11 13.19
C ILE A 97 20.65 -15.16 13.68
#